data_AF-A0A6F8YZG6-F1
#
_entry.id   AF-A0A6F8YZG6-F1
#
_cell.length_a   1.000
_cell.length_b   1.000
_cell.length_c   1.000
_cell.angle_alpha   90.00
_cell.angle_beta   90.00
_cell.angle_gamma   90.00
#
_symmetry.space_group_name_H-M   'P 1'
#
loop_
_entity.id
_entity.type
_entity.pdbx_description
1 polymer ?
#
loop_
_entity_poly.entity_id
_entity_poly.type
_entity_poly.pdbx_seq_one_letter_code
_entity_poly.pdbx_strand_id
1 'polypeptide(L)'
;MSETAAGLDVSLTVTGLAGPCDCVLRVVTVDGVARTALRWRMASGQDSFTGLGGTTVDRADIDRFEVVDATGTVLVTVSSGQ
;
A
#
# COMPACT_ATOMS: atom_id res chain seq x y z
N MET A 1 18.00 -7.50 24.47
CA MET A 1 16.79 -6.65 24.49
C MET A 1 16.21 -6.71 23.10
N SER A 2 15.05 -7.34 22.93
CA SER A 2 14.39 -7.40 21.62
C SER A 2 13.55 -6.14 21.47
N GLU A 3 14.01 -5.19 20.67
CA GLU A 3 13.18 -4.06 20.24
C GLU A 3 11.96 -4.63 19.54
N THR A 4 10.79 -4.40 20.14
CA THR A 4 9.52 -4.72 19.51
C THR A 4 9.33 -3.67 18.42
N ALA A 5 9.72 -3.99 17.18
CA ALA A 5 9.43 -3.15 16.04
C ALA A 5 7.91 -2.99 15.96
N ALA A 6 7.40 -1.83 16.38
CA ALA A 6 5.98 -1.53 16.32
C ALA A 6 5.60 -1.29 14.85
N GLY A 7 5.29 -2.37 14.14
CA GLY A 7 4.69 -2.30 12.81
C GLY A 7 3.32 -1.63 12.89
N LEU A 8 2.95 -0.91 11.83
CA LEU A 8 1.59 -0.40 11.65
C LEU A 8 0.83 -1.38 10.76
N ASP A 9 -0.17 -2.06 11.32
CA ASP A 9 -1.13 -2.82 10.53
C ASP A 9 -2.14 -1.85 9.89
N VAL A 10 -1.99 -1.62 8.58
CA VAL A 10 -2.93 -0.82 7.80
C VAL A 10 -3.87 -1.76 7.05
N SER A 11 -5.16 -1.70 7.37
CA SER A 11 -6.21 -2.39 6.59
C SER A 11 -6.76 -1.44 5.52
N LEU A 12 -6.64 -1.83 4.25
CA LEU A 12 -7.15 -1.09 3.11
C LEU A 12 -8.25 -1.91 2.43
N THR A 13 -9.40 -1.30 2.19
CA THR A 13 -10.48 -1.88 1.39
C THR A 13 -10.64 -1.06 0.13
N VAL A 14 -10.40 -1.68 -1.03
CA VAL A 14 -10.67 -1.07 -2.34
C VAL A 14 -11.99 -1.62 -2.85
N THR A 15 -12.97 -0.75 -3.10
CA THR A 15 -14.29 -1.12 -3.62
C THR A 15 -14.42 -0.69 -5.08
N GLY A 16 -15.31 -1.35 -5.85
CA GLY A 16 -15.63 -0.94 -7.21
C GLY A 16 -14.61 -1.33 -8.30
N LEU A 17 -13.63 -2.19 -7.99
CA LEU A 17 -12.77 -2.78 -9.02
C LEU A 17 -13.55 -3.84 -9.80
N ALA A 18 -13.55 -3.73 -11.13
CA ALA A 18 -14.15 -4.71 -12.03
C ALA A 18 -13.06 -5.51 -12.75
N GLY A 19 -13.10 -6.84 -12.61
CA GLY A 19 -12.14 -7.74 -13.28
C GLY A 19 -10.78 -7.82 -12.57
N PRO A 20 -9.76 -8.41 -13.23
CA PRO A 20 -8.46 -8.58 -12.63
C PRO A 20 -7.77 -7.22 -12.52
N CYS A 21 -7.18 -6.93 -11.35
CA CYS A 21 -6.53 -5.67 -11.09
C CYS A 21 -5.15 -5.90 -10.47
N ASP A 22 -4.12 -5.33 -11.09
CA ASP A 22 -2.77 -5.25 -10.55
C ASP A 22 -2.66 -3.93 -9.78
N CYS A 23 -2.46 -4.00 -8.46
CA CYS A 23 -2.38 -2.84 -7.59
C CYS A 23 -1.06 -2.81 -6.82
N VAL A 24 -0.66 -1.60 -6.44
CA VAL A 24 0.53 -1.31 -5.65
C VAL A 24 0.17 -0.36 -4.53
N LEU A 25 0.56 -0.72 -3.31
CA LEU A 25 0.63 0.20 -2.18
C LEU A 25 1.98 0.91 -2.28
N ARG A 26 1.93 2.20 -2.56
CA ARG A 26 3.07 3.10 -2.47
C ARG A 26 3.05 3.79 -1.12
N VAL A 27 4.21 3.91 -0.52
CA VAL A 27 4.48 4.81 0.59
C VAL A 27 5.14 6.03 0.00
N VAL A 28 4.57 7.21 0.23
CA VAL A 28 5.20 8.48 -0.11
C VAL A 28 5.83 9.02 1.16
N THR A 29 7.12 9.29 1.11
CA THR A 29 7.84 9.84 2.26
C THR A 29 7.60 11.35 2.39
N VAL A 30 7.94 11.91 3.54
CA VAL A 30 7.89 13.36 3.81
C VAL A 30 8.70 14.18 2.80
N ASP A 31 9.77 13.61 2.23
CA ASP A 31 10.57 14.21 1.16
C ASP A 31 9.94 14.07 -0.24
N GLY A 32 8.74 13.49 -0.34
CA GLY A 32 8.03 13.25 -1.60
C GLY A 32 8.51 12.02 -2.38
N VAL A 33 9.39 11.18 -1.81
CA VAL A 33 9.89 9.98 -2.48
C VAL A 33 8.87 8.86 -2.34
N ALA A 34 8.41 8.33 -3.47
CA ALA A 34 7.49 7.21 -3.47
C ALA A 34 8.22 5.87 -3.57
N ARG A 35 7.90 4.95 -2.66
CA ARG A 35 8.45 3.58 -2.58
C ARG A 35 7.34 2.54 -2.62
N THR A 36 7.60 1.40 -3.25
CA THR A 36 6.64 0.30 -3.27
C THR A 36 6.72 -0.49 -1.97
N ALA A 37 5.63 -0.45 -1.21
CA ALA A 37 5.48 -1.16 0.07
C ALA A 37 4.77 -2.49 -0.07
N LEU A 38 3.86 -2.65 -1.04
CA LEU A 38 3.23 -3.92 -1.35
C LEU A 38 2.75 -3.93 -2.80
N ARG A 39 2.90 -5.05 -3.49
CA ARG A 39 2.21 -5.29 -4.76
C ARG A 39 1.25 -6.45 -4.61
N TRP A 40 0.06 -6.36 -5.19
CA TRP A 40 -0.87 -7.48 -5.23
C TRP A 40 -1.62 -7.52 -6.56
N ARG A 41 -2.19 -8.69 -6.85
CA ARG A 41 -3.10 -8.89 -7.96
C ARG A 41 -4.40 -9.45 -7.42
N MET A 42 -5.50 -8.79 -7.77
CA MET A 42 -6.86 -9.30 -7.61
C MET A 42 -7.19 -10.11 -8.87
N ALA A 43 -7.61 -11.36 -8.72
CA ALA A 43 -8.20 -12.10 -9.84
C ALA A 43 -9.71 -11.87 -9.89
N SER A 44 -10.33 -12.03 -11.06
CA SER A 44 -11.78 -11.93 -11.21
C SER A 44 -12.50 -12.88 -10.26
N GLY A 45 -13.39 -12.34 -9.42
CA GLY A 45 -14.22 -13.14 -8.51
C GLY A 45 -13.52 -13.62 -7.23
N GLN A 46 -12.35 -13.06 -6.88
CA GLN A 46 -11.72 -13.30 -5.57
C GLN A 46 -11.86 -12.07 -4.65
N ASP A 47 -12.25 -12.34 -3.41
CA ASP A 47 -12.30 -11.33 -2.32
C ASP A 47 -10.98 -11.20 -1.56
N SER A 48 -9.99 -12.03 -1.88
CA SER A 48 -8.67 -12.04 -1.26
C SER A 48 -7.57 -11.84 -2.29
N PHE A 49 -6.48 -11.22 -1.86
CA PHE A 49 -5.30 -10.97 -2.67
C PHE A 49 -4.07 -11.63 -2.07
N THR A 50 -3.12 -11.98 -2.95
CA THR A 50 -1.80 -12.45 -2.53
C THR A 50 -0.83 -11.27 -2.57
N GLY A 51 -0.24 -10.93 -1.43
CA GLY A 51 0.83 -9.94 -1.35
C GLY A 51 2.12 -10.47 -1.98
N LEU A 52 2.74 -9.70 -2.87
CA LEU A 52 3.95 -10.04 -3.62
C LEU A 52 5.19 -9.31 -3.08
N GLY A 53 5.32 -9.27 -1.76
CA GLY A 53 6.46 -8.64 -1.07
C GLY A 53 6.38 -7.12 -0.99
N GLY A 54 7.34 -6.53 -0.28
CA GLY A 54 7.31 -5.14 0.15
C GLY A 54 8.64 -4.62 0.66
N THR A 55 8.74 -3.29 0.78
CA THR A 55 9.90 -2.61 1.39
C THR A 55 9.50 -2.06 2.76
N THR A 56 10.33 -2.30 3.77
CA THR A 56 10.17 -1.67 5.09
C THR A 56 10.55 -0.19 5.00
N VAL A 57 9.69 0.68 5.53
CA VAL A 57 9.93 2.13 5.61
C VAL A 57 9.73 2.56 7.07
N ASP A 58 10.58 3.43 7.57
CA ASP A 58 10.42 3.99 8.91
C ASP A 58 9.14 4.84 8.96
N ARG A 59 8.34 4.67 10.01
CA ARG A 59 7.07 5.39 10.15
C ARG A 59 7.27 6.91 10.21
N ALA A 60 8.36 7.39 10.79
CA ALA A 60 8.66 8.82 10.88
C ALA A 60 8.87 9.45 9.50
N ASP A 61 9.26 8.64 8.52
CA ASP A 61 9.51 9.09 7.16
C ASP A 61 8.24 9.06 6.29
N ILE A 62 7.11 8.53 6.77
CA ILE A 62 5.88 8.37 5.97
C ILE A 62 5.03 9.64 6.04
N ASP A 63 4.70 10.19 4.87
CA ASP A 63 3.69 11.26 4.72
C ASP A 63 2.30 10.68 4.45
N ARG A 64 2.23 9.72 3.52
CA ARG A 64 0.97 9.07 3.13
C ARG A 64 1.20 7.74 2.44
N PHE A 65 0.10 6.99 2.34
CA PHE A 65 0.00 5.79 1.54
C PHE A 65 -0.88 6.05 0.31
N GLU A 66 -0.50 5.50 -0.83
CA GLU A 66 -1.26 5.56 -2.06
C GLU A 66 -1.51 4.14 -2.57
N VAL A 67 -2.74 3.84 -2.98
CA VAL A 67 -3.03 2.65 -3.79
C VAL A 67 -3.05 3.07 -5.24
N VAL A 68 -2.23 2.43 -6.05
CA VAL A 68 -2.03 2.76 -7.47
C VAL A 68 -2.28 1.53 -8.32
N ASP A 69 -2.99 1.68 -9.42
CA ASP A 69 -3.16 0.58 -10.39
C ASP A 69 -1.93 0.40 -11.30
N ALA A 70 -1.96 -0.62 -12.17
CA ALA A 70 -0.89 -0.88 -13.13
C ALA A 70 -0.65 0.25 -14.14
N THR A 71 -1.58 1.19 -14.30
CA THR A 71 -1.44 2.36 -15.19
C THR A 71 -0.76 3.53 -14.51
N GLY A 72 -0.56 3.46 -13.18
CA GLY A 72 -0.03 4.56 -12.39
C GLY A 72 -1.13 5.49 -11.86
N THR A 73 -2.41 5.14 -12.02
CA THR A 73 -3.52 5.95 -11.52
C THR A 73 -3.68 5.74 -10.03
N VAL A 74 -3.68 6.83 -9.25
CA VAL A 74 -3.95 6.78 -7.80
C VAL A 74 -5.43 6.53 -7.58
N LEU A 75 -5.74 5.37 -6.99
CA LEU A 75 -7.10 4.95 -6.67
C LEU A 75 -7.53 5.43 -5.28
N VAL A 76 -6.60 5.41 -4.31
CA VAL A 76 -6.85 5.78 -2.91
C VAL A 76 -5.62 6.49 -2.38
N THR A 77 -5.82 7.54 -1.58
CA THR A 77 -4.78 8.17 -0.78
C THR A 77 -5.19 8.12 0.69
N VAL A 78 -4.30 7.61 1.55
CA VAL A 78 -4.48 7.58 3.00
C VAL A 78 -3.36 8.39 3.62
N SER A 79 -3.68 9.59 4.11
CA SER A 79 -2.75 10.40 4.90
C SER A 79 -2.46 9.67 6.20
N SER A 80 -1.19 9.55 6.58
CA SER A 80 -0.87 9.18 7.96
C SER A 80 -1.20 10.38 8.84
N GLY A 81 -2.43 10.41 9.38
CA GLY A 81 -2.79 11.39 10.40
C GLY A 81 -1.80 11.30 11.56
N GLN A 82 -1.25 12.44 11.96
CA GLN A 82 -0.50 12.57 13.20
C GLN A 82 -1.41 12.32 14.41
#